data_AF-A0A9K3LYZ4-F1
#
_entry.id   AF-A0A9K3LYZ4-F1
#
_cell.length_a   1.000
_cell.length_b   1.000
_cell.length_c   1.000
_cell.angle_alpha   90.00
_cell.angle_beta   90.00
_cell.angle_gamma   90.00
#
_symmetry.space_group_name_H-M   'P 1'
#
loop_
_entity.id
_entity.type
_entity.pdbx_description
1 polymer ?
#
loop_
_entity_poly.entity_id
_entity_poly.type
_entity_poly.pdbx_seq_one_letter_code
_entity_poly.pdbx_strand_id
1 'polypeptide(L)'
;MHPPLDRPHPDCQPEIDALRHCHATESKLKFWACNEIKSNLDECFKQEKKRMLQQLNANLEETKNIEQAQAALAFDRKETFQEFLAKDKEYQKDLERERLRQQQGGSWFSSFFS
;
A
#
# COMPACT_ATOMS: atom_id res chain seq x y z
N MET A 1 -8.49 -14.75 -14.99
CA MET A 1 -9.18 -13.54 -15.46
C MET A 1 -8.48 -12.31 -14.88
N HIS A 2 -8.09 -11.35 -15.71
CA HIS A 2 -7.46 -10.09 -15.28
C HIS A 2 -8.54 -9.05 -14.91
N PRO A 3 -8.24 -8.02 -14.10
CA PRO A 3 -9.12 -6.86 -13.90
C PRO A 3 -9.47 -6.18 -15.25
N PRO A 4 -10.55 -5.39 -15.32
CA PRO A 4 -10.92 -4.69 -16.55
C PRO A 4 -9.77 -3.82 -17.08
N LEU A 5 -9.45 -3.97 -18.38
CA LEU A 5 -8.36 -3.28 -19.10
C LEU A 5 -8.85 -2.00 -19.80
N ASP A 6 -9.97 -1.45 -19.33
CA ASP A 6 -10.67 -0.34 -20.01
C ASP A 6 -9.99 1.02 -19.78
N ARG A 7 -9.11 1.10 -18.77
CA ARG A 7 -8.30 2.28 -18.49
C ARG A 7 -7.06 2.32 -19.40
N PRO A 8 -6.58 3.51 -19.79
CA PRO A 8 -5.38 3.62 -20.61
C PRO A 8 -4.14 3.13 -19.84
N HIS A 9 -3.32 2.32 -20.51
CA HIS A 9 -2.06 1.78 -20.01
C HIS A 9 -0.95 2.12 -21.01
N PRO A 10 -0.39 3.35 -20.99
CA PRO A 10 0.58 3.80 -21.99
C PRO A 10 1.82 2.90 -22.09
N ASP A 11 2.24 2.30 -20.97
CA ASP A 11 3.43 1.45 -20.92
C ASP A 11 3.13 -0.01 -21.30
N CYS A 12 1.90 -0.49 -21.05
CA CYS A 12 1.50 -1.90 -21.18
C CYS A 12 0.47 -2.17 -22.28
N GLN A 13 0.20 -1.20 -23.14
CA GLN A 13 -0.67 -1.36 -24.30
C GLN A 13 -0.26 -2.52 -25.23
N PRO A 14 1.04 -2.77 -25.52
CA PRO A 14 1.40 -3.87 -26.41
C PRO A 14 1.06 -5.26 -25.83
N GLU A 15 1.22 -5.47 -24.53
CA GLU A 15 0.86 -6.72 -23.85
C GLU A 15 -0.66 -6.92 -23.81
N ILE A 16 -1.43 -5.84 -23.66
CA ILE A 16 -2.90 -5.87 -23.73
C ILE A 16 -3.35 -6.30 -25.13
N ASP A 17 -2.75 -5.74 -26.17
CA ASP A 17 -3.12 -6.05 -27.55
C ASP A 17 -2.71 -7.48 -27.92
N ALA A 18 -1.57 -7.97 -27.43
CA ALA A 18 -1.16 -9.37 -27.55
C ALA A 18 -2.17 -10.32 -26.88
N LEU A 19 -2.67 -9.97 -25.68
CA LEU A 19 -3.66 -10.78 -24.98
C LEU A 19 -5.00 -10.79 -25.72
N ARG A 20 -5.45 -9.63 -26.22
CA ARG A 20 -6.66 -9.51 -27.05
C ARG A 20 -6.54 -10.34 -28.31
N HIS A 21 -5.38 -10.32 -28.97
CA HIS A 21 -5.11 -11.14 -30.13
C HIS A 21 -5.18 -12.63 -29.78
N CYS A 22 -4.52 -13.07 -28.70
CA CYS A 22 -4.56 -14.46 -28.26
C CYS A 22 -5.99 -14.95 -27.95
N HIS A 23 -6.80 -14.14 -27.29
CA HIS A 23 -8.21 -14.47 -27.03
C HIS A 23 -9.09 -14.45 -28.30
N ALA A 24 -8.69 -13.73 -29.35
CA ALA A 24 -9.40 -13.71 -30.63
C ALA A 24 -9.03 -14.90 -31.52
N THR A 25 -7.80 -15.42 -31.41
CA THR A 25 -7.28 -16.52 -32.26
C THR A 25 -7.42 -17.89 -31.61
N GLU A 26 -7.22 -18.00 -30.30
CA GLU A 26 -7.28 -19.28 -29.60
C GLU A 26 -8.72 -19.65 -29.21
N SER A 27 -9.04 -20.93 -29.35
CA SER A 27 -10.36 -21.43 -28.96
C SER A 27 -10.52 -21.40 -27.44
N LYS A 28 -11.75 -21.18 -26.97
CA LYS A 28 -12.11 -21.22 -25.53
C LYS A 28 -11.75 -22.55 -24.84
N LEU A 29 -11.36 -23.59 -25.58
CA LEU A 29 -10.98 -24.89 -25.05
C LEU A 29 -9.50 -24.96 -24.62
N LYS A 30 -8.66 -24.00 -25.03
CA LYS A 30 -7.24 -23.95 -24.65
C LYS A 30 -6.97 -22.85 -23.63
N PHE A 31 -7.44 -23.07 -22.41
CA PHE A 31 -7.30 -22.11 -21.30
C PHE A 31 -5.86 -21.73 -20.96
N TRP A 32 -4.87 -22.56 -21.30
CA TRP A 32 -3.45 -22.33 -21.02
C TRP A 32 -2.66 -21.65 -22.15
N ALA A 33 -3.23 -21.50 -23.35
CA ALA A 33 -2.50 -21.02 -24.53
C ALA A 33 -1.97 -19.59 -24.36
N CYS A 34 -2.66 -18.76 -23.59
CA CYS A 34 -2.31 -17.35 -23.37
C CYS A 34 -1.58 -17.10 -22.04
N ASN A 35 -1.10 -18.14 -21.34
CA ASN A 35 -0.50 -17.99 -20.01
C ASN A 35 0.78 -17.14 -20.02
N GLU A 36 1.65 -17.32 -21.01
CA GLU A 36 2.89 -16.54 -21.16
C GLU A 36 2.57 -15.05 -21.37
N ILE A 37 1.63 -14.76 -22.28
CA ILE A 37 1.18 -13.38 -22.56
C ILE A 37 0.58 -12.76 -21.30
N LYS A 38 -0.22 -13.54 -20.56
CA LYS A 38 -0.78 -13.11 -19.28
C LYS A 38 0.32 -12.81 -18.24
N SER A 39 1.35 -13.65 -18.15
CA SER A 39 2.47 -13.46 -17.22
C SER A 39 3.20 -12.15 -17.52
N ASN A 40 3.51 -11.90 -18.79
CA ASN A 40 4.16 -10.67 -19.25
C ASN A 40 3.31 -9.43 -18.96
N LEU A 41 1.99 -9.50 -19.20
CA LEU A 41 1.07 -8.42 -18.88
C LEU A 41 1.02 -8.12 -17.37
N ASP A 42 0.96 -9.17 -16.54
CA ASP A 42 0.96 -9.02 -15.08
C ASP A 42 2.27 -8.40 -14.58
N GLU A 43 3.40 -8.70 -15.20
CA GLU A 43 4.69 -8.05 -14.91
C GLU A 43 4.71 -6.58 -15.32
N CYS A 44 4.26 -6.26 -16.53
CA CYS A 44 4.18 -4.88 -17.00
C CYS A 44 3.33 -4.02 -16.05
N PHE A 45 2.15 -4.49 -15.65
CA PHE A 45 1.29 -3.75 -14.71
C PHE A 45 1.91 -3.55 -13.34
N LYS A 46 2.71 -4.49 -12.85
CA LYS A 46 3.46 -4.29 -11.60
C LYS A 46 4.46 -3.16 -11.75
N GLN A 47 5.18 -3.10 -12.87
CA GLN A 47 6.17 -2.05 -13.14
C GLN A 47 5.52 -0.69 -13.32
N GLU A 48 4.47 -0.60 -14.14
CA GLU A 48 3.71 0.63 -14.38
C GLU A 48 3.13 1.17 -13.07
N LYS A 49 2.49 0.31 -12.26
CA LYS A 49 1.98 0.68 -10.94
C LYS A 49 3.09 1.19 -10.03
N LYS A 50 4.24 0.53 -10.00
CA LYS A 50 5.38 0.94 -9.18
C LYS A 50 5.88 2.33 -9.59
N ARG A 51 6.04 2.57 -10.89
CA ARG A 51 6.45 3.88 -11.44
C ARG A 51 5.44 4.97 -11.09
N MET A 52 4.15 4.73 -11.29
CA MET A 52 3.09 5.68 -10.95
C MET A 52 3.07 6.01 -9.46
N LEU A 53 3.21 5.01 -8.58
CA LEU A 53 3.28 5.23 -7.14
C LEU A 53 4.51 6.05 -6.74
N GLN A 54 5.66 5.82 -7.38
CA GLN A 54 6.86 6.63 -7.14
C GLN A 54 6.65 8.09 -7.55
N GLN A 55 6.01 8.34 -8.68
CA GLN A 55 5.70 9.70 -9.14
C GLN A 55 4.71 10.41 -8.22
N LEU A 56 3.64 9.73 -7.82
CA LEU A 56 2.63 10.28 -6.91
C LEU A 56 3.22 10.57 -5.52
N ASN A 57 4.12 9.72 -5.04
CA ASN A 57 4.72 9.86 -3.73
C ASN A 57 5.97 10.75 -3.71
N ALA A 58 6.45 11.23 -4.86
CA ALA A 58 7.69 12.01 -4.95
C ALA A 58 7.66 13.26 -4.07
N ASN A 59 6.50 13.93 -3.97
CA ASN A 59 6.32 15.17 -3.22
C ASN A 59 5.42 14.98 -1.98
N LEU A 60 5.19 13.73 -1.56
CA LEU A 60 4.26 13.42 -0.48
C LEU A 60 4.69 14.07 0.84
N GLU A 61 5.98 13.98 1.17
CA GLU A 61 6.52 14.52 2.42
C GLU A 61 6.53 16.05 2.40
N GLU A 62 6.85 16.68 1.27
CA GLU A 62 6.78 18.14 1.13
C GLU A 62 5.33 18.64 1.28
N THR A 63 4.38 17.99 0.62
CA THR A 63 2.95 18.34 0.71
C THR A 63 2.45 18.19 2.15
N LYS A 64 2.79 17.08 2.83
CA LYS A 64 2.44 16.86 4.24
C LYS A 64 3.00 17.95 5.15
N ASN A 65 4.26 18.34 4.97
CA ASN A 65 4.89 19.36 5.80
C ASN A 65 4.23 20.73 5.60
N ILE A 66 3.87 21.07 4.36
CA ILE A 66 3.13 22.31 4.06
C ILE A 66 1.75 22.28 4.71
N GLU A 67 1.00 21.18 4.57
CA GLU A 67 -0.32 21.02 5.20
C GLU A 67 -0.24 21.12 6.74
N GLN A 68 0.76 20.48 7.34
CA GLN A 68 0.98 20.56 8.79
C GLN A 68 1.34 21.97 9.25
N ALA A 69 2.19 22.68 8.51
CA ALA A 69 2.54 24.07 8.81
C ALA A 69 1.32 24.99 8.69
N GLN A 70 0.49 24.81 7.66
CA GLN A 70 -0.76 25.56 7.50
C GLN A 70 -1.75 25.27 8.63
N ALA A 71 -1.89 24.00 9.02
CA ALA A 71 -2.73 23.62 10.15
C ALA A 71 -2.23 24.24 11.47
N ALA A 72 -0.91 24.24 11.71
CA ALA A 72 -0.33 24.86 12.91
C ALA A 72 -0.48 26.40 12.96
N LEU A 73 -0.64 27.06 11.80
CA LEU A 73 -1.00 28.48 11.74
C LEU A 73 -2.50 28.72 11.96
N ALA A 74 -3.35 27.81 11.47
CA ALA A 74 -4.80 27.95 11.54
C ALA A 74 -5.37 27.60 12.93
N PHE A 75 -4.84 26.55 13.53
CA PHE A 75 -5.10 26.18 14.91
C PHE A 75 -3.96 26.77 15.73
N ASP A 76 -4.22 27.68 16.68
CA ASP A 76 -3.21 28.32 17.57
C ASP A 76 -2.54 27.32 18.56
N ARG A 77 -2.30 26.09 18.10
CA ARG A 77 -1.63 25.01 18.78
C ARG A 77 -0.23 24.89 18.19
N LYS A 78 0.76 25.23 19.01
CA LYS A 78 2.18 25.21 18.64
C LYS A 78 2.80 23.82 18.69
N GLU A 79 2.10 22.85 19.28
CA GLU A 79 2.61 21.50 19.47
C GLU A 79 2.12 20.57 18.36
N THR A 80 3.02 19.70 17.91
CA THR A 80 2.71 18.64 16.95
C THR A 80 1.80 17.59 17.60
N PHE A 81 1.11 16.78 16.78
CA PHE A 81 0.28 15.69 17.29
C PHE A 81 1.06 14.70 18.18
N GLN A 82 2.32 14.42 17.84
CA GLN A 82 3.18 13.54 18.65
C GLN A 82 3.53 14.17 20.00
N GLU A 83 3.83 15.47 20.02
CA GLU A 83 4.08 16.20 21.27
C GLU A 83 2.83 16.27 22.15
N PHE A 84 1.65 16.43 21.54
CA PHE A 84 0.38 16.37 22.24
C PHE A 84 0.18 14.98 22.88
N LEU A 85 0.34 13.89 22.11
CA LEU A 85 0.24 12.53 22.61
C LEU A 85 1.28 12.20 23.70
N ALA A 86 2.48 12.76 23.61
CA ALA A 86 3.52 12.59 24.63
C ALA A 86 3.12 13.22 25.98
N LYS A 87 2.35 14.31 25.94
CA LYS A 87 1.85 14.99 27.15
C LYS A 87 0.52 14.42 27.65
N ASP A 88 -0.23 13.73 26.79
CA ASP A 88 -1.52 13.17 27.13
C ASP A 88 -1.38 12.00 28.13
N LYS A 89 -1.83 12.24 29.36
CA LYS A 89 -1.69 11.28 30.47
C LYS A 89 -2.52 10.01 30.26
N GLU A 90 -3.63 10.09 29.53
CA GLU A 90 -4.51 8.95 29.29
C GLU A 90 -3.89 8.02 28.25
N TYR A 91 -3.39 8.59 27.15
CA TYR A 91 -2.68 7.88 26.11
C TYR A 91 -1.41 7.17 26.63
N GLN A 92 -0.61 7.84 27.47
CA GLN A 92 0.58 7.22 28.05
C GLN A 92 0.23 6.03 28.98
N LYS A 93 -0.86 6.12 29.74
CA LYS A 93 -1.34 5.01 30.58
C LYS A 93 -1.80 3.83 29.75
N ASP A 94 -2.48 4.07 28.64
CA ASP A 94 -2.93 3.02 27.74
C ASP A 94 -1.74 2.32 27.05
N LEU A 95 -0.75 3.09 26.59
CA LEU A 95 0.51 2.53 26.07
C LEU A 95 1.24 1.66 27.12
N GLU A 96 1.30 2.11 28.37
CA GLU A 96 1.91 1.34 29.46
C GLU A 96 1.13 0.05 29.73
N ARG A 97 -0.21 0.12 29.76
CA ARG A 97 -1.07 -1.05 29.91
C ARG A 97 -0.85 -2.06 28.78
N GLU A 98 -0.68 -1.58 27.55
CA GLU A 98 -0.45 -2.43 26.38
C GLU A 98 0.93 -3.11 26.41
N ARG A 99 1.98 -2.38 26.82
CA ARG A 99 3.31 -2.94 27.09
C ARG A 99 3.28 -4.04 28.17
N LEU A 100 2.53 -3.80 29.26
CA LEU A 100 2.35 -4.79 30.32
C LEU A 100 1.63 -6.05 29.82
N ARG A 101 0.58 -5.90 28.99
CA ARG A 101 -0.12 -7.04 28.39
C ARG A 101 0.80 -7.86 27.47
N GLN A 102 1.65 -7.20 26.68
CA GLN A 102 2.62 -7.89 25.82
C GLN A 102 3.68 -8.65 26.62
N GLN A 103 4.22 -8.05 27.68
CA GLN A 103 5.18 -8.72 28.58
C GLN A 103 4.55 -9.93 29.29
N GLN A 104 3.31 -9.81 29.77
CA GLN A 104 2.61 -10.91 30.43
C GLN A 104 2.16 -12.00 29.45
N GLY A 105 1.78 -11.64 28.23
CA GLY A 105 1.46 -12.60 27.16
C GLY A 105 2.65 -13.46 26.73
N GLY A 106 3.87 -12.88 26.71
CA GLY A 106 5.11 -13.62 26.49
C GLY A 106 5.48 -14.52 27.69
N SER A 107 5.28 -14.01 28.92
CA SER A 107 5.56 -14.76 30.16
C SER A 107 4.70 -16.02 30.29
N TRP A 108 3.41 -15.96 29.92
CA TRP A 108 2.51 -17.13 29.97
C TRP A 108 2.94 -18.22 28.99
N PHE A 109 3.41 -17.85 27.79
CA PHE A 109 3.89 -18.80 26.79
C PHE A 109 5.22 -19.46 27.18
N SER A 110 6.14 -18.72 27.81
CA SER A 110 7.43 -19.25 28.28
C SER A 110 7.32 -20.16 29.50
N SER A 111 6.35 -19.92 30.40
CA SER A 111 6.18 -20.75 31.62
C SER A 111 5.41 -22.05 31.37
N PHE A 112 4.72 -22.20 30.24
CA PHE A 112 3.95 -23.40 29.90
C PHE A 112 4.77 -24.46 29.14
N PHE A 113 5.94 -24.10 28.61
CA PHE A 113 6.82 -24.94 27.79
C PHE A 113 8.19 -25.22 28.44
N SER A 114 8.35 -24.91 29.73
CA SER A 114 9.59 -25.10 30.48
C SER A 114 9.42 -26.01 31.68
#